data_AF-A0A096VR50-F1
#
_entry.id   AF-A0A096VR50-F1
#
_cell.length_a   1.000
_cell.length_b   1.000
_cell.length_c   1.000
_cell.angle_alpha   90.00
_cell.angle_beta   90.00
_cell.angle_gamma   90.00
#
_symmetry.space_group_name_H-M   'P 1'
#
loop_
_entity.id
_entity.type
_entity.pdbx_description
1 polymer ?
#
loop_
_entity_poly.entity_id
_entity_poly.type
_entity_poly.pdbx_seq_one_letter_code
_entity_poly.pdbx_strand_id
1 'polypeptide(L)'
;VKITFSDYRPEEPHIETYCYEGGIKEYVAYMCREKETLHKDIIYVSGEKTGINIEVAFQWCIDAYSDNILGFANNIRTIDGGTHLEGLKAVLTRTLNNVARKRNKIKENEPNLAGENVREGLTA
;
A
#
# COMPACT_ATOMS: atom_id res chain seq x y z
N VAL A 1 -18.99 3.13 -5.24
CA VAL A 1 -19.94 3.44 -4.13
C VAL A 1 -19.79 4.91 -3.82
N LYS A 2 -20.89 5.66 -3.71
CA LYS A 2 -20.88 7.10 -3.36
C LYS A 2 -21.29 7.24 -1.90
N ILE A 3 -20.47 7.92 -1.10
CA ILE A 3 -20.73 8.20 0.31
C ILE A 3 -20.83 9.70 0.48
N THR A 4 -21.91 10.18 1.08
CA THR A 4 -22.12 11.61 1.35
C THR A 4 -22.31 11.79 2.86
N PHE A 5 -21.48 12.64 3.46
CA PHE A 5 -21.62 13.11 4.83
C PHE A 5 -22.27 14.49 4.80
N SER A 6 -23.24 14.73 5.67
CA SER A 6 -23.94 16.00 5.77
C SER A 6 -24.10 16.38 7.23
N ASP A 7 -23.57 17.54 7.60
CA ASP A 7 -23.66 18.11 8.93
C ASP A 7 -24.47 19.42 8.88
N TYR A 8 -25.63 19.41 9.55
CA TYR A 8 -26.57 20.53 9.62
C TYR A 8 -26.51 21.28 10.96
N ARG A 9 -25.54 20.97 11.84
CA ARG A 9 -25.28 21.71 13.08
C ARG A 9 -24.76 23.15 12.86
N PRO A 10 -23.87 23.43 11.87
CA PRO A 10 -23.45 24.79 11.57
C PRO A 10 -24.53 25.60 10.83
N GLU A 11 -24.39 26.93 10.80
CA GLU A 11 -25.31 27.85 10.12
C GLU A 11 -25.38 27.59 8.60
N GLU A 12 -24.24 27.29 7.98
CA GLU A 12 -24.16 26.75 6.62
C GLU A 12 -23.92 25.23 6.68
N PRO A 13 -24.82 24.40 6.11
CA PRO A 13 -24.64 22.95 6.12
C PRO A 13 -23.32 22.51 5.46
N HIS A 14 -22.54 21.69 6.16
CA HIS A 14 -21.31 21.12 5.63
C HIS A 14 -21.61 19.78 4.96
N ILE A 15 -21.37 19.69 3.65
CA ILE A 15 -21.66 18.48 2.86
C ILE A 15 -20.40 18.03 2.12
N GLU A 16 -19.95 16.82 2.41
CA GLU A 16 -18.81 16.18 1.76
C GLU A 16 -19.25 14.92 1.03
N THR A 17 -18.77 14.74 -0.19
CA THR A 17 -19.09 13.57 -1.01
C THR A 17 -17.81 12.88 -1.47
N TYR A 18 -17.74 11.58 -1.19
CA TYR A 18 -16.64 10.70 -1.55
C TYR A 18 -17.13 9.68 -2.58
N CYS A 19 -16.53 9.69 -3.76
CA CYS A 19 -16.77 8.73 -4.82
C CYS A 19 -15.47 8.50 -5.58
N TYR A 20 -14.87 7.34 -5.37
CA TYR A 20 -13.56 6.99 -5.91
C TYR A 20 -13.73 5.74 -6.80
N GLU A 21 -13.47 5.89 -8.09
CA GLU A 21 -13.65 4.82 -9.08
C GLU A 21 -12.40 3.95 -9.24
N GLY A 22 -11.22 4.54 -9.03
CA GLY A 22 -9.92 3.85 -9.08
C GLY A 22 -9.58 3.03 -7.84
N GLY A 23 -10.52 2.87 -6.91
CA GLY A 23 -10.41 1.97 -5.75
C GLY A 23 -9.18 2.25 -4.88
N ILE A 24 -8.49 1.20 -4.45
CA ILE A 24 -7.35 1.34 -3.51
C ILE A 24 -6.13 2.03 -4.15
N LYS A 25 -6.04 2.13 -5.48
CA LYS A 25 -5.00 2.93 -6.14
C LYS A 25 -5.14 4.42 -5.82
N GLU A 26 -6.37 4.93 -5.89
CA GLU A 26 -6.65 6.33 -5.53
C GLU A 26 -6.41 6.56 -4.03
N TYR A 27 -6.61 5.53 -3.20
CA TYR A 27 -6.31 5.61 -1.78
C TYR A 27 -4.79 5.73 -1.52
N VAL A 28 -3.96 4.96 -2.21
CA VAL A 28 -2.49 5.12 -2.14
C VAL A 28 -2.07 6.48 -2.67
N ALA A 29 -2.62 6.93 -3.80
CA ALA A 29 -2.34 8.26 -4.35
C ALA A 29 -2.66 9.37 -3.34
N TYR A 30 -3.80 9.26 -2.67
CA TYR A 30 -4.22 10.18 -1.61
C TYR A 30 -3.26 10.17 -0.43
N MET A 31 -2.78 9.01 0.01
CA MET A 31 -1.80 8.88 1.10
C MET A 31 -0.41 9.41 0.73
N CYS A 32 -0.05 9.38 -0.55
CA CYS A 32 1.22 9.87 -1.08
C CYS A 32 1.17 11.32 -1.57
N ARG A 33 0.03 12.01 -1.53
CA ARG A 33 -0.16 13.32 -2.18
C ARG A 33 0.78 14.44 -1.67
N GLU A 34 1.25 14.33 -0.43
CA GLU A 34 2.14 15.29 0.22
C GLU A 34 3.59 14.79 0.26
N LYS A 35 3.88 13.64 -0.38
CA LYS A 35 5.18 12.97 -0.38
C LYS A 35 5.81 13.02 -1.78
N GLU A 36 7.13 12.88 -1.84
CA GLU A 36 7.86 12.75 -3.10
C GLU A 36 7.92 11.28 -3.54
N THR A 37 7.12 10.88 -4.54
CA THR A 37 7.07 9.49 -5.01
C THR A 37 8.33 9.08 -5.77
N LEU A 38 8.91 7.92 -5.45
CA LEU A 38 10.10 7.37 -6.12
C LEU A 38 9.84 6.97 -7.59
N HIS A 39 8.61 6.55 -7.89
CA HIS A 39 8.19 6.14 -9.22
C HIS A 39 6.77 6.66 -9.50
N LYS A 40 6.47 6.93 -10.77
CA LYS A 40 5.19 7.56 -11.17
C LYS A 40 3.98 6.63 -10.98
N ASP A 41 4.13 5.37 -11.34
CA ASP A 41 3.01 4.44 -11.41
C ASP A 41 2.77 3.75 -10.06
N ILE A 42 1.53 3.77 -9.56
CA ILE A 42 1.14 2.97 -8.39
C ILE A 42 1.08 1.50 -8.81
N ILE A 43 1.82 0.67 -8.09
CA ILE A 43 1.84 -0.76 -8.34
C ILE A 43 0.56 -1.34 -7.76
N TYR A 44 -0.16 -2.11 -8.56
CA TYR A 44 -1.42 -2.72 -8.19
C TYR A 44 -1.45 -4.18 -8.60
N VAL A 45 -1.83 -5.03 -7.67
CA VAL A 45 -1.94 -6.47 -7.87
C VAL A 45 -3.27 -6.92 -7.28
N SER A 46 -4.00 -7.73 -8.05
CA SER A 46 -5.21 -8.40 -7.59
C SER A 46 -5.15 -9.86 -7.97
N GLY A 47 -5.74 -10.72 -7.14
CA GLY A 47 -5.81 -12.14 -7.41
C GLY A 47 -6.78 -12.85 -6.48
N GLU A 48 -7.24 -14.01 -6.92
CA GLU A 48 -8.10 -14.89 -6.15
C GLU A 48 -7.42 -16.24 -5.97
N LYS A 49 -7.48 -16.79 -4.75
CA LYS A 49 -7.04 -18.16 -4.49
C LYS A 49 -7.93 -18.82 -3.46
N THR A 50 -8.47 -20.00 -3.80
CA THR A 50 -9.31 -20.79 -2.90
C THR A 50 -10.50 -19.98 -2.35
N GLY A 51 -11.11 -19.14 -3.19
CA GLY A 51 -12.23 -18.26 -2.81
C GLY A 51 -11.83 -17.05 -1.95
N ILE A 52 -10.53 -16.80 -1.73
CA ILE A 52 -10.02 -15.62 -1.04
C ILE A 52 -9.53 -14.62 -2.07
N ASN A 53 -10.17 -13.45 -2.11
CA ASN A 53 -9.77 -12.32 -2.94
C ASN A 53 -8.74 -11.47 -2.19
N ILE A 54 -7.64 -11.13 -2.88
CA ILE A 54 -6.58 -10.26 -2.37
C ILE A 54 -6.36 -9.15 -3.39
N GLU A 55 -6.32 -7.93 -2.88
CA GLU A 55 -6.05 -6.71 -3.64
C GLU A 55 -4.99 -5.91 -2.88
N VAL A 56 -3.95 -5.44 -3.56
CA VAL A 56 -2.86 -4.67 -2.97
C VAL A 56 -2.47 -3.55 -3.92
N ALA A 57 -2.40 -2.32 -3.42
CA ALA A 57 -1.81 -1.18 -4.11
C ALA A 57 -0.67 -0.63 -3.26
N PHE A 58 0.44 -0.21 -3.87
CA PHE A 58 1.54 0.40 -3.11
C PHE A 58 2.45 1.27 -3.97
N GLN A 59 3.18 2.15 -3.29
CA GLN A 59 4.14 3.08 -3.90
C GLN A 59 5.24 3.46 -2.89
N TRP A 60 6.48 3.54 -3.37
CA TRP A 60 7.61 4.05 -2.58
C TRP A 60 7.72 5.58 -2.70
N CYS A 61 8.08 6.24 -1.61
CA CYS A 61 8.38 7.67 -1.54
C CYS A 61 9.83 7.88 -1.10
N ILE A 62 10.50 8.88 -1.66
CA ILE A 62 11.92 9.19 -1.46
C ILE A 62 12.14 9.87 -0.10
N ASP A 63 11.18 10.67 0.33
CA ASP A 63 11.20 11.50 1.54
C ASP A 63 10.58 10.80 2.76
N ALA A 64 10.28 9.51 2.65
CA ALA A 64 9.73 8.69 3.73
C ALA A 64 10.74 7.61 4.18
N TYR A 65 10.96 7.53 5.48
CA TYR A 65 11.92 6.59 6.10
C TYR A 65 11.25 5.45 6.88
N SER A 66 9.92 5.45 6.95
CA SER A 66 9.11 4.39 7.57
C SER A 66 8.11 3.81 6.57
N ASP A 67 7.68 2.58 6.80
CA ASP A 67 6.58 1.98 6.06
C ASP A 67 5.23 2.39 6.65
N ASN A 68 4.26 2.65 5.76
CA ASN A 68 2.87 2.87 6.11
C ASN A 68 2.01 1.83 5.37
N ILE A 69 1.68 0.74 6.05
CA ILE A 69 0.95 -0.39 5.48
C ILE A 69 -0.41 -0.51 6.16
N LEU A 70 -1.49 -0.35 5.40
CA LEU A 70 -2.86 -0.43 5.90
C LEU A 70 -3.51 -1.75 5.48
N GLY A 71 -3.89 -2.56 6.48
CA GLY A 71 -4.58 -3.83 6.25
C GLY A 71 -6.10 -3.71 6.35
N PHE A 72 -6.79 -4.39 5.44
CA PHE A 72 -8.25 -4.51 5.45
C PHE A 72 -8.68 -5.96 5.24
N ALA A 73 -9.76 -6.36 5.90
CA ALA A 73 -10.45 -7.62 5.68
C ALA A 73 -11.95 -7.32 5.56
N ASN A 74 -12.56 -7.67 4.43
CA ASN A 74 -13.97 -7.41 4.15
C ASN A 74 -14.40 -5.94 4.41
N ASN A 75 -13.61 -4.99 3.89
CA ASN A 75 -13.77 -3.53 4.07
C ASN A 75 -13.56 -3.00 5.50
N ILE A 76 -13.15 -3.84 6.44
CA ILE A 76 -12.84 -3.42 7.82
C ILE A 76 -11.33 -3.32 8.02
N ARG A 77 -10.87 -2.20 8.57
CA ARG A 77 -9.46 -1.97 8.88
C ARG A 77 -9.00 -2.92 10.00
N THR A 78 -7.93 -3.65 9.75
CA THR A 78 -7.27 -4.52 10.72
C THR A 78 -6.10 -3.78 11.35
N ILE A 79 -6.35 -3.08 12.46
CA ILE A 79 -5.38 -2.16 13.09
C ILE A 79 -4.12 -2.90 13.56
N ASP A 80 -4.30 -4.07 14.16
CA ASP A 80 -3.21 -4.92 14.66
C ASP A 80 -2.53 -5.74 13.55
N GLY A 81 -2.95 -5.54 12.30
CA GLY A 81 -2.50 -6.30 11.15
C GLY A 81 -3.13 -7.68 11.08
N GLY A 82 -2.32 -8.70 10.79
CA GLY A 82 -2.79 -10.07 10.58
C GLY A 82 -1.98 -10.81 9.53
N THR A 83 -2.45 -12.01 9.19
CA THR A 83 -1.75 -12.94 8.29
C THR A 83 -1.59 -12.39 6.87
N HIS A 84 -2.54 -11.59 6.40
CA HIS A 84 -2.48 -10.89 5.11
C HIS A 84 -1.32 -9.89 5.05
N LEU A 85 -1.12 -9.09 6.10
CA LEU A 85 -0.02 -8.13 6.16
C LEU A 85 1.35 -8.80 6.30
N GLU A 86 1.46 -9.81 7.16
CA GLU A 86 2.72 -10.56 7.31
C GLU A 86 3.07 -11.30 6.03
N GLY A 87 2.07 -11.85 5.34
CA GLY A 87 2.22 -12.43 4.00
C GLY A 87 2.75 -11.42 2.98
N LEU A 88 2.19 -10.20 2.97
CA LEU A 88 2.62 -9.11 2.09
C LEU A 88 4.08 -8.72 2.37
N LYS A 89 4.45 -8.50 3.64
CA LYS A 89 5.81 -8.15 4.04
C LYS A 89 6.83 -9.21 3.63
N ALA A 90 6.50 -10.49 3.85
CA ALA A 90 7.34 -11.61 3.49
C ALA A 90 7.52 -11.73 1.97
N VAL A 91 6.43 -11.63 1.20
CA VAL A 91 6.50 -11.78 -0.26
C VAL A 91 7.19 -10.60 -0.93
N LEU A 92 7.00 -9.36 -0.45
CA LEU A 92 7.73 -8.19 -0.96
C LEU A 92 9.23 -8.35 -0.77
N THR A 93 9.65 -8.69 0.45
CA THR A 93 11.06 -8.89 0.79
C THR A 93 11.69 -9.98 -0.08
N ARG A 94 11.02 -11.13 -0.22
CA ARG A 94 11.49 -12.24 -1.06
C ARG A 94 11.56 -11.85 -2.53
N THR A 95 10.52 -11.21 -3.05
CA THR A 95 10.42 -10.86 -4.48
C THR A 95 11.48 -9.84 -4.87
N LEU A 96 11.68 -8.80 -4.06
CA LEU A 96 12.68 -7.78 -4.37
C LEU A 96 14.09 -8.36 -4.36
N ASN A 97 14.43 -9.16 -3.35
CA ASN A 97 15.73 -9.86 -3.29
C ASN A 97 15.93 -10.77 -4.50
N ASN A 98 14.92 -11.57 -4.88
CA ASN A 98 15.00 -12.44 -6.05
C ASN A 98 15.24 -11.65 -7.34
N VAL A 99 14.55 -10.52 -7.54
CA VAL A 99 14.75 -9.64 -8.69
C VAL A 99 16.13 -9.01 -8.68
N ALA A 100 16.60 -8.55 -7.52
CA ALA A 100 17.92 -7.94 -7.36
C ALA A 100 19.05 -8.94 -7.67
N ARG A 101 18.95 -10.18 -7.20
CA ARG A 101 19.88 -11.28 -7.54
C ARG A 101 19.87 -11.58 -9.03
N LYS A 102 18.68 -11.79 -9.62
CA LYS A 102 18.53 -12.09 -11.06
C LYS A 102 19.09 -10.99 -11.96
N ARG A 103 19.06 -9.73 -11.49
CA ARG A 103 19.63 -8.56 -12.19
C ARG A 103 21.08 -8.26 -11.79
N ASN A 104 21.74 -9.14 -11.05
CA ASN A 104 23.11 -8.96 -10.55
C ASN A 104 23.33 -7.64 -9.78
N LYS A 105 22.29 -7.15 -9.08
CA LYS A 105 22.36 -5.98 -8.19
C LYS A 105 22.82 -6.32 -6.78
N ILE A 106 22.65 -7.58 -6.37
CA ILE A 106 23.24 -8.15 -5.16
C ILE A 106 24.08 -9.34 -5.61
N LYS A 107 25.38 -9.34 -5.29
CA LYS A 107 26.30 -10.41 -5.69
C LYS A 107 26.12 -11.64 -4.80
N GLU A 108 26.34 -12.86 -5.31
CA GLU A 108 26.12 -14.12 -4.57
C GLU A 108 26.72 -14.16 -3.16
N ASN A 109 27.84 -13.48 -2.94
CA ASN A 109 28.54 -13.41 -1.67
C ASN A 109 28.05 -12.30 -0.71
N GLU A 110 27.17 -11.40 -1.16
CA GLU A 110 26.57 -10.35 -0.32
C GLU A 110 25.30 -10.88 0.36
N PRO A 111 24.95 -10.37 1.56
CA PRO A 111 23.70 -10.72 2.22
C PRO A 111 22.47 -10.17 1.46
N ASN A 112 21.30 -10.77 1.70
CA ASN A 112 20.04 -10.23 1.21
C ASN A 112 19.67 -8.95 1.97
N LEU A 113 18.86 -8.09 1.32
CA LEU A 113 18.26 -6.92 1.96
C LEU A 113 17.30 -7.37 3.07
N ALA A 114 17.41 -6.75 4.25
CA ALA A 114 16.45 -6.96 5.32
C ALA A 114 15.08 -6.38 4.94
N GLY A 115 14.01 -6.94 5.49
CA GLY A 115 12.65 -6.56 5.13
C GLY A 115 12.33 -5.09 5.41
N GLU A 116 12.92 -4.53 6.48
CA GLU A 116 12.83 -3.10 6.80
C GLU A 116 13.43 -2.21 5.71
N ASN A 117 14.59 -2.57 5.15
CA ASN A 117 15.19 -1.81 4.04
C ASN A 117 14.38 -1.91 2.75
N VAL A 118 13.71 -3.04 2.51
CA VAL A 118 12.85 -3.21 1.34
C VAL A 118 11.60 -2.32 1.42
N ARG A 119 11.10 -2.09 2.64
CA ARG A 119 9.84 -1.36 2.87
C ARG A 119 10.07 0.09 3.32
N GLU A 120 11.31 0.53 3.46
CA GLU A 120 11.63 1.93 3.73
C GLU A 120 10.94 2.84 2.70
N GLY A 121 10.14 3.79 3.18
CA GLY A 121 9.36 4.70 2.34
C GLY A 121 8.16 4.09 1.61
N LEU A 122 7.79 2.85 1.89
CA LEU A 122 6.64 2.18 1.27
C LEU A 122 5.32 2.67 1.87
N THR A 123 4.38 3.06 1.02
CA THR A 123 2.97 3.24 1.37
C THR A 123 2.14 2.18 0.66
N ALA A 124 1.36 1.38 1.39
CA ALA A 124 0.62 0.21 0.90
C ALA A 124 -0.73 0.03 1.59
#